data_AF-A0A935C3N4-F1
#
_entry.id   AF-A0A935C3N4-F1
#
_cell.length_a   1.000
_cell.length_b   1.000
_cell.length_c   1.000
_cell.angle_alpha   90.00
_cell.angle_beta   90.00
_cell.angle_gamma   90.00
#
_symmetry.space_group_name_H-M   'P 1'
#
loop_
_entity.id
_entity.type
_entity.pdbx_description
1 polymer ?
#
loop_
_entity_poly.entity_id
_entity_poly.type
_entity_poly.pdbx_seq_one_letter_code
_entity_poly.pdbx_strand_id
1 'polypeptide(L)' 'MEASTGYTCAVKYRGRKPTFDVEPLHRTSELLSMGMSPAAISAEVGIPRATVYRIKGDPAKAVTLLEAWGIA' A
#
# COMPACT_ATOMS: atom_id res chain seq x y z
N MET A 1 -10.32 -17.23 42.41
CA MET A 1 -10.97 -17.17 41.09
C MET A 1 -11.34 -15.72 40.87
N GLU A 2 -10.73 -15.06 39.91
CA GLU A 2 -11.39 -14.15 38.95
C GLU A 2 -10.29 -13.64 38.02
N ALA A 3 -10.43 -14.02 36.75
CA ALA A 3 -9.45 -13.79 35.70
C ALA A 3 -9.50 -12.33 35.24
N SER A 4 -8.39 -11.61 35.37
CA SER A 4 -8.19 -10.34 34.68
C SER A 4 -7.65 -10.63 33.28
N THR A 5 -8.55 -11.01 32.38
CA THR A 5 -8.33 -10.92 30.93
C THR A 5 -8.32 -9.44 30.57
N GLY A 6 -7.28 -8.97 29.88
CA GLY A 6 -7.38 -7.70 29.18
C GLY A 6 -6.08 -6.99 28.83
N TYR A 7 -5.06 -7.66 28.32
CA TYR A 7 -4.10 -6.94 27.48
C TYR A 7 -4.55 -7.01 26.03
N THR A 8 -5.33 -6.02 25.61
CA THR A 8 -5.58 -5.76 24.18
C THR A 8 -4.35 -5.11 23.57
N CYS A 9 -3.28 -5.86 23.30
CA CYS A 9 -2.33 -5.44 22.27
C CYS A 9 -2.88 -5.78 20.89
N ALA A 10 -3.98 -5.15 20.52
CA ALA A 10 -4.27 -4.97 19.12
C ALA A 10 -3.29 -3.92 18.57
N VAL A 11 -2.00 -4.26 18.50
CA VAL A 11 -1.07 -3.59 17.60
C VAL A 11 -1.61 -3.93 16.22
N LYS A 12 -2.52 -3.09 15.72
CA LYS A 12 -3.03 -3.16 14.37
C LYS A 12 -1.78 -3.22 13.49
N TYR A 13 -1.50 -4.39 12.92
CA TYR A 13 -0.36 -4.58 12.05
C TYR A 13 -0.46 -3.54 10.93
N ARG A 14 0.33 -2.46 11.01
CA ARG A 14 0.36 -1.35 10.04
C ARG A 14 0.95 -1.77 8.68
N GLY A 15 1.17 -3.07 8.47
CA GLY A 15 1.89 -3.63 7.33
C GLY A 15 3.39 -3.39 7.42
N ARG A 16 4.10 -3.71 6.33
CA ARG A 16 5.48 -3.22 6.14
C ARG A 16 5.42 -1.76 5.74
N LYS A 17 6.38 -0.97 6.23
CA LYS A 17 6.59 0.41 5.76
C LYS A 17 6.62 0.39 4.22
N PRO A 18 5.71 1.11 3.54
CA PRO A 18 5.76 1.20 2.09
C PRO A 18 7.10 1.81 1.69
N THR A 19 7.71 1.24 0.66
CA THR A 19 8.97 1.73 0.06
C THR A 19 8.70 2.73 -1.05
N PHE A 20 7.48 3.27 -1.12
CA PHE A 20 7.00 4.15 -2.17
C PHE A 20 6.12 5.24 -1.53
N ASP A 21 6.14 6.42 -2.13
CA ASP A 21 5.41 7.61 -1.67
C ASP A 21 4.07 7.80 -2.42
N VAL A 22 3.40 8.92 -2.21
CA VAL A 22 2.14 9.27 -2.91
C VAL A 22 2.33 9.45 -4.41
N GLU A 23 3.45 10.05 -4.83
CA GLU A 23 3.75 10.28 -6.25
C GLU A 23 3.76 8.98 -7.08
N PRO A 24 4.50 7.92 -6.70
CA PRO A 24 4.46 6.66 -7.42
C PRO A 24 3.11 5.95 -7.35
N LEU A 25 2.30 6.16 -6.30
CA LEU A 25 0.93 5.66 -6.26
C LEU A 25 0.06 6.34 -7.32
N HIS A 26 0.08 7.67 -7.39
CA HIS A 26 -0.65 8.44 -8.40
C HIS A 26 -0.18 8.10 -9.81
N ARG A 27 1.13 8.04 -10.05
CA ARG A 27 1.68 7.62 -11.35
C ARG A 27 1.21 6.22 -11.73
N THR A 28 1.20 5.30 -10.78
CA THR A 28 0.73 3.93 -11.03
C THR A 28 -0.76 3.88 -11.37
N SER A 29 -1.61 4.64 -10.66
CA SER A 29 -3.05 4.69 -10.98
C SER A 29 -3.32 5.28 -12.35
N GLU A 30 -2.60 6.35 -12.73
CA GLU A 30 -2.69 6.95 -14.06
C GLU A 30 -2.29 5.96 -15.16
N LEU A 31 -1.14 5.28 -14.98
CA LEU A 31 -0.64 4.30 -15.95
C LEU A 31 -1.56 3.06 -16.05
N LEU A 32 -2.14 2.62 -14.93
CA LEU A 32 -3.15 1.55 -14.94
C LEU A 32 -4.42 1.99 -15.69
N SER A 33 -4.85 3.24 -15.53
CA SER A 33 -5.99 3.82 -16.25
C SER A 33 -5.74 3.88 -17.77
N MET A 34 -4.49 4.15 -18.16
CA MET A 34 -4.03 4.09 -19.56
C MET A 34 -3.90 2.66 -20.12
N GLY A 35 -4.17 1.63 -19.32
CA GLY A 35 -4.11 0.23 -19.76
C GLY A 35 -2.68 -0.34 -19.86
N MET A 36 -1.68 0.31 -19.26
CA MET A 36 -0.32 -0.22 -19.24
C MET A 36 -0.22 -1.51 -18.45
N SER A 37 0.75 -2.35 -18.84
CA SER A 37 1.03 -3.60 -18.14
C SER A 37 1.73 -3.34 -16.79
N PRO A 38 1.42 -4.11 -15.72
CA PRO A 38 2.03 -3.92 -14.40
C PRO A 38 3.57 -4.03 -14.41
N ALA A 39 4.12 -4.80 -15.35
CA ALA A 39 5.55 -4.95 -15.53
C ALA A 39 6.22 -3.71 -16.13
N ALA A 40 5.56 -3.03 -17.07
CA ALA A 40 6.02 -1.75 -17.61
C ALA A 40 5.93 -0.64 -16.56
N ILE A 41 4.82 -0.58 -15.82
CA ILE A 41 4.63 0.40 -14.74
C ILE A 41 5.68 0.24 -13.65
N SER A 42 6.01 -1.00 -13.28
CA SER A 42 7.08 -1.27 -12.32
C SER A 42 8.44 -0.73 -12.76
N ALA A 43 8.76 -0.83 -14.06
CA ALA A 43 10.01 -0.31 -14.62
C ALA A 43 10.00 1.23 -14.73
N GLU A 44 8.87 1.82 -15.13
CA GLU A 44 8.68 3.25 -15.29
C GLU A 44 8.69 4.00 -13.95
N VAL A 45 7.93 3.49 -12.98
CA VAL A 45 7.73 4.14 -11.67
C VAL A 45 8.82 3.73 -10.65
N GLY A 46 9.59 2.68 -10.94
CA GLY A 46 10.65 2.20 -10.05
C GLY A 46 10.15 1.48 -8.80
N ILE A 47 8.88 1.04 -8.80
CA ILE A 47 8.28 0.32 -7.67
C ILE A 47 8.17 -1.18 -7.98
N PRO A 48 8.22 -2.07 -6.98
CA PRO A 48 8.17 -3.51 -7.21
C PRO A 48 6.84 -3.94 -7.85
N ARG A 49 6.87 -4.86 -8.82
CA ARG A 49 5.66 -5.40 -9.48
C ARG A 49 4.57 -5.82 -8.49
N ALA A 50 4.95 -6.40 -7.35
CA ALA A 50 4.02 -6.79 -6.30
C ALA A 50 3.22 -5.60 -5.74
N THR A 51 3.80 -4.40 -5.66
CA THR A 51 3.06 -3.21 -5.26
C THR A 51 2.11 -2.74 -6.35
N VAL A 52 2.52 -2.80 -7.62
CA VAL A 52 1.64 -2.48 -8.76
C VAL A 52 0.41 -3.40 -8.78
N TYR A 53 0.60 -4.70 -8.54
CA TYR A 53 -0.52 -5.64 -8.42
C TYR A 53 -1.44 -5.34 -7.22
N ARG A 54 -0.88 -4.91 -6.08
CA ARG A 54 -1.67 -4.48 -4.92
C ARG A 54 -2.48 -3.23 -5.20
N ILE A 55 -1.87 -2.21 -5.82
CA ILE A 55 -2.56 -0.98 -6.23
C ILE A 55 -3.64 -1.28 -7.27
N LYS A 56 -3.37 -2.18 -8.23
CA LYS A 56 -4.35 -2.62 -9.22
C LYS A 56 -5.55 -3.34 -8.59
N GLY A 57 -5.31 -4.17 -7.58
CA GLY A 57 -6.38 -4.90 -6.88
C GLY A 57 -7.18 -4.04 -5.91
N ASP A 58 -6.51 -3.17 -5.16
CA ASP A 58 -7.11 -2.29 -4.16
C ASP A 58 -6.31 -0.96 -4.08
N PRO A 59 -6.62 0.03 -4.93
CA PRO A 59 -5.92 1.32 -4.89
C PRO A 59 -6.19 2.07 -3.58
N ALA A 60 -7.42 1.95 -3.04
CA ALA A 60 -7.81 2.56 -1.77
C ALA A 60 -6.95 2.06 -0.59
N LYS A 61 -6.65 0.76 -0.52
CA LYS A 61 -5.77 0.21 0.53
C LYS A 61 -4.36 0.76 0.43
N ALA A 62 -3.86 1.01 -0.78
CA ALA A 62 -2.54 1.57 -0.96
C ALA A 62 -2.49 3.03 -0.45
N VAL A 63 -3.55 3.82 -0.65
CA VAL A 63 -3.66 5.18 -0.07
C VAL A 63 -3.74 5.11 1.45
N THR A 64 -4.62 4.29 2.02
CA THR A 64 -4.75 4.14 3.48
C THR A 64 -3.46 3.63 4.12
N LEU A 65 -2.67 2.80 3.42
CA LEU A 65 -1.35 2.41 3.86
C LEU A 65 -0.42 3.62 3.94
N LEU A 66 -0.35 4.46 2.91
CA LEU A 66 0.50 5.67 2.93
C LEU A 66 0.08 6.64 4.05
N GLU A 67 -1.23 6.87 4.21
CA GLU A 67 -1.79 7.70 5.30
C GLU A 67 -1.45 7.11 6.68
N ALA A 68 -1.55 5.79 6.85
CA ALA A 68 -1.22 5.13 8.12
C ALA A 68 0.26 5.27 8.51
N TRP A 69 1.13 5.53 7.53
CA TRP A 69 2.56 5.80 7.73
C TRP A 69 2.89 7.30 7.72
N GLY A 70 1.91 8.19 7.52
CA GLY A 70 2.12 9.65 7.49
C GLY A 70 2.94 10.14 6.31
N ILE A 71 2.89 9.41 5.19
CA ILE A 71 3.61 9.74 3.95
C ILE A 71 2.70 10.52 2.99
N ALA A 72 1.37 10.38 3.15
CA ALA A 72 0.33 11.07 2.38
C ALA A 72 -0.21 12.31 3.10
#